data_AF-A0A7C4FER8-F1
#
_entry.id   AF-A0A7C4FER8-F1
#
_cell.length_a   1.000
_cell.length_b   1.000
_cell.length_c   1.000
_cell.angle_alpha   90.00
_cell.angle_beta   90.00
_cell.angle_gamma   90.00
#
_symmetry.space_group_name_H-M   'P 1'
#
loop_
_entity.id
_entity.type
_entity.pdbx_description
1 polymer ?
#
loop_
_entity_poly.entity_id
_entity_poly.type
_entity_poly.pdbx_seq_one_letter_code
_entity_poly.pdbx_strand_id
1 'polypeptide(L)'
;MPKAKTLDIVVVVVGLAIAAFIIYAFYEALRINPENPFEAFVISKAFLGAYFIVYAVGAVIWILGTLVFLIELAGYTPSLRGLRRSGMGVAHWSVIDLALAALSAAVYGALLAATAPLVIFPGFTWLRPANSLAPLFGMFFGIPGCVGVAIGNLIADIVGGYFGVGSIGGFVGNFLIAYLPYKFVRDHSFSTSTSLGEFYLWGVLAQAFVSALYICWWLDFMQWAVGLPVFVTWGIIAPVILSNNIVVNAVLSPILGRILYPLVKGRGLYWKDRVRVGTAT
;
A
#
# COMPACT_ATOMS: atom_id res chain seq x y z
N MET A 1 -31.73 -4.00 -6.02
CA MET A 1 -30.37 -4.38 -5.57
C MET A 1 -29.54 -4.70 -6.81
N PRO A 2 -28.42 -4.00 -7.07
CA PRO A 2 -27.52 -4.43 -8.13
C PRO A 2 -26.98 -5.79 -7.73
N LYS A 3 -27.21 -6.82 -8.56
CA LYS A 3 -26.69 -8.17 -8.31
C LYS A 3 -25.19 -8.07 -8.13
N ALA A 4 -24.70 -8.50 -6.98
CA ALA A 4 -23.27 -8.67 -6.81
C ALA A 4 -22.76 -9.59 -7.91
N LYS A 5 -21.75 -9.15 -8.67
CA LYS A 5 -21.13 -10.04 -9.64
C LYS A 5 -20.45 -11.13 -8.84
N THR A 6 -20.75 -12.38 -9.14
CA THR A 6 -20.20 -13.55 -8.45
C THR A 6 -18.67 -13.47 -8.34
N LEU A 7 -18.01 -12.93 -9.37
CA LEU A 7 -16.58 -12.67 -9.37
C LEU A 7 -16.11 -11.73 -8.24
N ASP A 8 -16.82 -10.64 -7.97
CA ASP A 8 -16.43 -9.67 -6.94
C ASP A 8 -16.48 -10.29 -5.54
N ILE A 9 -17.50 -11.12 -5.28
CA ILE A 9 -17.62 -11.88 -4.03
C ILE A 9 -16.47 -12.89 -3.92
N VAL A 10 -16.15 -13.60 -5.00
CA VAL A 10 -15.04 -14.55 -5.02
C VAL A 10 -13.72 -13.86 -4.68
N VAL A 11 -13.45 -12.68 -5.24
CA VAL A 11 -12.23 -11.91 -4.93
C VAL A 11 -12.16 -11.54 -3.44
N VAL A 12 -13.27 -11.11 -2.85
CA VAL A 12 -13.34 -10.80 -1.41
C VAL A 12 -13.07 -12.04 -0.56
N VAL A 13 -13.72 -13.16 -0.88
CA VAL A 13 -13.55 -14.44 -0.15
C VAL A 13 -12.11 -14.94 -0.27
N VAL A 14 -11.52 -14.88 -1.47
CA VAL A 14 -10.13 -15.26 -1.70
C VAL A 14 -9.18 -14.36 -0.90
N GLY A 15 -9.38 -13.04 -0.91
CA GLY A 15 -8.54 -12.13 -0.14
C GLY A 15 -8.61 -12.36 1.37
N LEU A 16 -9.81 -12.63 1.91
CA LEU A 16 -9.99 -13.02 3.32
C LEU A 16 -9.35 -14.37 3.63
N ALA A 17 -9.49 -15.36 2.74
CA ALA A 17 -8.87 -16.67 2.90
C ALA A 17 -7.34 -16.57 2.90
N ILE A 18 -6.76 -15.74 2.03
CA ILE A 18 -5.31 -15.46 2.03
C ILE A 18 -4.89 -14.78 3.33
N ALA A 19 -5.64 -13.78 3.82
CA ALA A 19 -5.33 -13.14 5.09
C ALA A 19 -5.37 -14.14 6.27
N ALA A 20 -6.38 -15.02 6.32
CA ALA A 20 -6.48 -16.07 7.33
C ALA A 20 -5.33 -17.10 7.21
N PHE A 21 -4.99 -17.50 5.99
CA PHE A 21 -3.86 -18.39 5.72
C PHE A 21 -2.53 -17.80 6.18
N ILE A 22 -2.29 -16.50 5.94
CA ILE A 22 -1.07 -15.80 6.39
C ILE A 22 -0.92 -15.88 7.90
N ILE A 23 -2.00 -15.58 8.64
CA ILE A 23 -2.00 -15.66 10.11
C ILE A 23 -1.73 -17.09 10.56
N TYR A 24 -2.43 -18.07 10.00
CA TYR A 24 -2.24 -19.47 10.35
C TYR A 24 -0.82 -19.96 10.04
N ALA A 25 -0.29 -19.65 8.86
CA ALA A 25 1.03 -20.08 8.43
C ALA A 25 2.15 -19.48 9.29
N PHE A 26 2.01 -18.22 9.74
CA PHE A 26 2.97 -17.60 10.65
C PHE A 26 2.85 -18.18 12.07
N TYR A 27 1.63 -18.48 12.52
CA TYR A 27 1.42 -19.19 13.80
C TYR A 27 2.09 -20.56 13.82
N GLU A 28 1.95 -21.35 12.75
CA GLU A 28 2.66 -22.63 12.63
C GLU A 28 4.18 -22.45 12.59
N ALA A 29 4.67 -21.41 11.92
CA ALA A 29 6.09 -21.09 11.90
C ALA A 29 6.65 -20.75 13.29
N LEU A 30 5.89 -19.98 14.10
CA LEU A 30 6.19 -19.71 15.51
C LEU A 30 6.25 -20.97 16.37
N ARG A 31 5.44 -22.00 16.06
CA ARG A 31 5.48 -23.28 16.78
C ARG A 31 6.69 -24.13 16.41
N ILE A 32 7.12 -24.07 15.15
CA ILE A 32 8.26 -24.84 14.64
C ILE A 32 9.59 -24.24 15.10
N ASN A 33 9.75 -22.93 14.95
CA ASN A 33 10.95 -22.21 15.36
C ASN A 33 10.57 -20.91 16.10
N PRO A 34 10.39 -20.96 17.43
CA PRO A 34 10.01 -19.79 18.22
C PRO A 34 11.06 -18.68 18.21
N GLU A 35 12.35 -19.02 18.06
CA GLU A 35 13.45 -18.04 18.06
C GLU A 35 13.55 -17.30 16.73
N ASN A 36 13.35 -17.99 15.62
CA ASN A 36 13.31 -17.40 14.28
C ASN A 36 12.17 -17.97 13.42
N PRO A 37 10.92 -17.48 13.62
CA PRO A 37 9.77 -17.99 12.87
C PRO A 37 9.89 -17.75 11.36
N PHE A 38 10.62 -16.73 10.92
CA PHE A 38 10.78 -16.41 9.49
C PHE A 38 11.57 -17.48 8.73
N GLU A 39 12.38 -18.31 9.38
CA GLU A 39 13.01 -19.47 8.71
C GLU A 39 12.01 -20.58 8.42
N ALA A 40 11.03 -20.78 9.31
CA ALA A 40 9.98 -21.79 9.15
C ALA A 40 8.81 -21.28 8.29
N PHE A 41 8.64 -19.95 8.18
CA PHE A 41 7.50 -19.32 7.53
C PHE A 41 7.45 -19.60 6.03
N VAL A 42 6.33 -20.16 5.57
CA VAL A 42 6.15 -20.60 4.18
C VAL A 42 6.34 -19.47 3.17
N ILE A 43 5.89 -18.25 3.50
CA ILE A 43 6.03 -17.09 2.62
C ILE A 43 7.49 -16.66 2.51
N SER A 44 8.24 -16.67 3.63
CA SER A 44 9.68 -16.42 3.63
C SER A 44 10.43 -17.44 2.76
N LYS A 45 10.11 -18.73 2.91
CA LYS A 45 10.67 -19.78 2.05
C LYS A 45 10.31 -19.59 0.58
N ALA A 46 9.10 -19.13 0.27
CA ALA A 46 8.68 -18.86 -1.09
C ALA A 46 9.48 -17.70 -1.73
N PHE A 47 9.68 -16.58 -1.01
CA PHE A 47 10.50 -15.48 -1.50
C PHE A 47 11.96 -15.88 -1.70
N LEU A 48 12.55 -16.60 -0.75
CA LEU A 48 13.93 -17.05 -0.84
C LEU A 48 14.12 -18.12 -1.93
N GLY A 49 13.21 -19.08 -2.03
CA GLY A 49 13.26 -20.14 -3.05
C GLY A 49 13.02 -19.61 -4.47
N ALA A 50 12.26 -18.53 -4.62
CA ALA A 50 12.01 -17.85 -5.88
C ALA A 50 12.87 -16.59 -6.07
N TYR A 51 13.98 -16.44 -5.33
CA TYR A 51 14.80 -15.21 -5.26
C TYR A 51 15.04 -14.57 -6.63
N PHE A 52 15.59 -15.32 -7.59
CA PHE A 52 15.91 -14.80 -8.92
C PHE A 52 14.68 -14.26 -9.67
N ILE A 53 13.53 -14.90 -9.49
CA ILE A 53 12.27 -14.50 -10.12
C ILE A 53 11.76 -13.23 -9.44
N VAL A 54 11.68 -13.21 -8.11
CA VAL A 54 11.16 -12.05 -7.38
C VAL A 54 12.07 -10.83 -7.50
N TYR A 55 13.39 -11.03 -7.62
CA TYR A 55 14.35 -9.97 -7.90
C TYR A 55 14.15 -9.40 -9.32
N ALA A 56 14.05 -10.25 -10.35
CA ALA A 56 13.84 -9.79 -11.72
C ALA A 56 12.47 -9.08 -11.88
N VAL A 57 11.41 -9.64 -11.31
CA VAL A 57 10.08 -9.02 -11.30
C VAL A 57 10.11 -7.72 -10.49
N GLY A 58 10.81 -7.71 -9.35
CA GLY A 58 11.04 -6.52 -8.53
C GLY A 58 11.73 -5.40 -9.30
N ALA A 59 12.71 -5.71 -10.14
CA ALA A 59 13.39 -4.73 -10.99
C ALA A 59 12.42 -4.06 -11.96
N VAL A 60 11.57 -4.86 -12.62
CA VAL A 60 10.56 -4.35 -13.56
C VAL A 60 9.54 -3.48 -12.81
N ILE A 61 9.05 -3.95 -11.67
CA ILE A 61 8.12 -3.20 -10.82
C ILE A 61 8.75 -1.90 -10.32
N TRP A 62 10.03 -1.93 -9.97
CA TRP A 62 10.75 -0.75 -9.53
C TRP A 62 10.82 0.29 -10.65
N ILE A 63 11.30 -0.09 -11.84
CA ILE A 63 11.37 0.82 -13.00
C ILE A 63 9.99 1.39 -13.32
N LEU A 64 8.98 0.54 -13.48
CA LEU A 64 7.63 0.99 -13.83
C LEU A 64 7.00 1.82 -12.72
N GLY A 65 7.18 1.44 -11.46
CA GLY A 65 6.66 2.13 -10.30
C GLY A 65 7.27 3.52 -10.13
N THR A 66 8.59 3.65 -10.30
CA THR A 66 9.28 4.95 -10.26
C THR A 66 8.85 5.85 -11.42
N LEU A 67 8.71 5.30 -12.63
CA LEU A 67 8.19 6.04 -13.77
C LEU A 67 6.77 6.55 -13.53
N VAL A 68 5.87 5.67 -13.05
CA VAL A 68 4.49 6.04 -12.69
C VAL A 68 4.47 7.14 -11.65
N PHE A 69 5.28 7.02 -10.60
CA PHE A 69 5.43 8.04 -9.56
C PHE A 69 5.80 9.41 -10.16
N LEU A 70 6.86 9.47 -10.98
CA LEU A 70 7.31 10.73 -11.59
C LEU A 70 6.26 11.31 -12.56
N ILE A 71 5.66 10.46 -13.40
CA ILE A 71 4.69 10.86 -14.42
C ILE A 71 3.40 11.40 -13.78
N GLU A 72 2.89 10.75 -12.73
CA GLU A 72 1.69 11.19 -12.03
C GLU A 72 1.92 12.47 -11.22
N LEU A 73 3.10 12.64 -10.62
CA LEU A 73 3.49 13.92 -10.00
C LEU A 73 3.57 15.06 -11.03
N ALA A 74 4.05 14.76 -12.25
CA ALA A 74 4.05 15.71 -13.36
C ALA A 74 2.64 16.00 -13.91
N GLY A 75 1.60 15.31 -13.44
CA GLY A 75 0.20 15.53 -13.84
C GLY A 75 -0.23 14.77 -15.08
N TYR A 76 0.46 13.67 -15.39
CA TYR A 76 0.11 12.77 -16.47
C TYR A 76 -0.21 11.38 -15.93
N THR A 77 -1.10 10.68 -16.60
CA THR A 77 -1.46 9.30 -16.31
C THR A 77 -1.06 8.42 -17.49
N PRO A 78 -0.32 7.32 -17.27
CA PRO A 78 -0.11 6.28 -18.27
C PRO A 78 -1.44 5.61 -18.66
N SER A 79 -1.72 5.55 -19.96
CA SER A 79 -2.86 4.81 -20.51
C SER A 79 -2.42 3.97 -21.69
N LEU A 80 -3.23 2.97 -22.07
CA LEU A 80 -2.98 2.14 -23.27
C LEU A 80 -2.85 2.95 -24.57
N ARG A 81 -3.34 4.19 -24.59
CA ARG A 81 -3.28 5.11 -25.73
C ARG A 81 -2.23 6.22 -25.54
N GLY A 82 -1.28 6.04 -24.61
CA GLY A 82 -0.25 7.03 -24.28
C GLY A 82 -0.55 7.82 -23.00
N LEU A 83 0.15 8.93 -22.81
CA LEU A 83 0.02 9.79 -21.62
C LEU A 83 -1.19 10.72 -21.73
N ARG A 84 -2.04 10.73 -20.70
CA ARG A 84 -3.19 11.65 -20.59
C ARG A 84 -2.99 12.61 -19.44
N ARG A 85 -3.43 13.86 -19.57
CA ARG A 85 -3.40 14.80 -18.44
C ARG A 85 -4.35 14.31 -17.34
N SER A 86 -3.83 14.16 -16.12
CA SER A 86 -4.61 13.71 -14.95
C SER A 86 -5.31 14.87 -14.23
N GLY A 87 -4.79 16.10 -14.39
CA GLY A 87 -5.28 17.28 -13.66
C GLY A 87 -4.94 17.27 -12.17
N MET A 88 -4.13 16.32 -11.72
CA MET A 88 -3.79 16.06 -10.30
C MET A 88 -2.29 16.14 -10.01
N GLY A 89 -1.49 16.56 -11.00
CA GLY A 89 -0.07 16.80 -10.81
C GLY A 89 0.19 17.96 -9.87
N VAL A 90 1.36 17.98 -9.24
CA VAL A 90 1.74 18.94 -8.19
C VAL A 90 1.59 20.39 -8.65
N ALA A 91 1.82 20.67 -9.93
CA ALA A 91 1.68 22.00 -10.52
C ALA A 91 0.22 22.55 -10.52
N HIS A 92 -0.78 21.68 -10.38
CA HIS A 92 -2.20 22.06 -10.40
C HIS A 92 -2.85 22.00 -9.01
N TRP A 93 -2.06 21.76 -7.96
CA TRP A 93 -2.58 21.61 -6.61
C TRP A 93 -3.14 22.91 -6.06
N SER A 94 -4.35 22.82 -5.51
CA SER A 94 -4.95 23.88 -4.70
C SER A 94 -4.40 23.86 -3.27
N VAL A 95 -4.71 24.90 -2.49
CA VAL A 95 -4.42 24.94 -1.05
C VAL A 95 -5.04 23.73 -0.31
N ILE A 96 -6.21 23.26 -0.77
CA ILE A 96 -6.87 22.08 -0.21
C ILE A 96 -6.05 20.82 -0.48
N ASP A 97 -5.48 20.66 -1.69
CA ASP A 97 -4.64 19.51 -2.02
C ASP A 97 -3.38 19.47 -1.16
N LEU A 98 -2.72 20.62 -0.98
CA LEU A 98 -1.56 20.73 -0.11
C LEU A 98 -1.92 20.38 1.34
N ALA A 99 -3.05 20.89 1.85
CA ALA A 99 -3.54 20.59 3.19
C ALA A 99 -3.87 19.10 3.36
N LEU A 100 -4.46 18.45 2.35
CA LEU A 100 -4.77 17.02 2.37
C LEU A 100 -3.50 16.16 2.34
N ALA A 101 -2.48 16.55 1.56
CA ALA A 101 -1.19 15.88 1.57
C ALA A 101 -0.52 15.97 2.96
N ALA A 102 -0.48 17.17 3.54
CA ALA A 102 0.09 17.39 4.88
C ALA A 102 -0.69 16.64 5.97
N LEU A 103 -2.02 16.68 5.94
CA LEU A 103 -2.89 15.95 6.87
C LEU A 103 -2.66 14.44 6.76
N SER A 104 -2.62 13.91 5.53
CA SER A 104 -2.39 12.48 5.30
C SER A 104 -1.02 12.06 5.82
N ALA A 105 0.02 12.87 5.59
CA ALA A 105 1.37 12.61 6.10
C ALA A 105 1.42 12.62 7.63
N ALA A 106 0.82 13.63 8.26
CA ALA A 106 0.80 13.75 9.72
C ALA A 106 0.03 12.58 10.36
N VAL A 107 -1.18 12.29 9.86
CA VAL A 107 -2.02 11.21 10.42
C VAL A 107 -1.39 9.85 10.17
N TYR A 108 -0.93 9.58 8.95
CA TYR A 108 -0.33 8.28 8.61
C TYR A 108 0.98 8.06 9.37
N GLY A 109 1.89 9.03 9.34
CA GLY A 109 3.20 8.94 10.01
C GLY A 109 3.07 8.84 11.52
N ALA A 110 2.21 9.67 12.15
CA ALA A 110 1.99 9.63 13.59
C ALA A 110 1.36 8.30 14.03
N LEU A 111 0.36 7.79 13.30
CA LEU A 111 -0.25 6.50 13.62
C LEU A 111 0.71 5.34 13.38
N LEU A 112 1.55 5.39 12.35
CA LEU A 112 2.60 4.38 12.17
C LEU A 112 3.54 4.33 13.36
N ALA A 113 4.03 5.48 13.83
CA ALA A 113 4.90 5.57 15.00
C ALA A 113 4.17 5.12 16.28
N ALA A 114 2.94 5.59 16.49
CA ALA A 114 2.16 5.28 17.69
C ALA A 114 1.70 3.81 17.77
N THR A 115 1.45 3.18 16.61
CA THR A 115 0.99 1.79 16.55
C THR A 115 2.12 0.78 16.36
N ALA A 116 3.35 1.22 16.10
CA ALA A 116 4.51 0.33 15.98
C ALA A 116 4.75 -0.55 17.23
N PRO A 117 4.52 -0.09 18.47
CA PRO A 117 4.67 -0.93 19.66
C PRO A 117 3.46 -1.85 19.94
N LEU A 118 2.33 -1.69 19.23
CA LEU A 118 1.12 -2.43 19.52
C LEU A 118 1.21 -3.86 18.98
N VAL A 119 1.29 -4.83 19.88
CA VAL A 119 1.22 -6.26 19.56
C VAL A 119 -0.24 -6.71 19.67
N ILE A 120 -0.98 -6.69 18.56
CA ILE A 120 -2.41 -7.08 18.55
C ILE A 120 -2.56 -8.61 18.67
N PHE A 121 -1.65 -9.36 18.04
CA PHE A 121 -1.59 -10.80 18.17
C PHE A 121 -0.23 -11.19 18.78
N PRO A 122 -0.19 -11.94 19.90
CA PRO A 122 1.06 -12.43 20.46
C PRO A 122 1.89 -13.15 19.40
N GLY A 123 3.16 -12.76 19.23
CA GLY A 123 4.05 -13.25 18.18
C GLY A 123 4.02 -12.44 16.86
N PHE A 124 3.01 -11.60 16.64
CA PHE A 124 2.90 -10.72 15.47
C PHE A 124 3.20 -9.26 15.87
N THR A 125 4.48 -8.96 16.10
CA THR A 125 4.95 -7.61 16.42
C THR A 125 4.97 -6.67 15.20
N TRP A 126 4.70 -7.21 14.01
CA TRP A 126 4.84 -6.51 12.73
C TRP A 126 3.51 -6.09 12.10
N LEU A 127 2.36 -6.46 12.69
CA LEU A 127 1.04 -6.01 12.21
C LEU A 127 0.77 -4.58 12.67
N ARG A 128 0.76 -3.64 11.73
CA ARG A 128 0.56 -2.21 11.96
C ARG A 128 -0.81 -1.76 11.45
N PRO A 129 -1.80 -1.51 12.33
CA PRO A 129 -3.14 -1.07 11.94
C PRO A 129 -3.16 0.20 11.08
N ALA A 130 -2.20 1.10 11.29
CA ALA A 130 -2.10 2.35 10.54
C ALA A 130 -1.97 2.14 9.02
N ASN A 131 -1.44 1.00 8.58
CA ASN A 131 -1.33 0.65 7.15
C ASN A 131 -2.69 0.52 6.44
N SER A 132 -3.77 0.31 7.19
CA SER A 132 -5.13 0.32 6.64
C SER A 132 -5.56 1.67 6.06
N LEU A 133 -4.94 2.78 6.50
CA LEU A 133 -5.26 4.13 6.04
C LEU A 133 -4.55 4.49 4.73
N ALA A 134 -3.40 3.89 4.45
CA ALA A 134 -2.62 4.16 3.25
C ALA A 134 -3.44 4.03 1.95
N PRO A 135 -4.12 2.89 1.67
CA PRO A 135 -4.93 2.77 0.46
C PRO A 135 -6.13 3.72 0.46
N LEU A 136 -6.69 4.03 1.65
CA LEU A 136 -7.85 4.92 1.79
C LEU A 136 -7.49 6.38 1.48
N PHE A 137 -6.33 6.88 1.91
CA PHE A 137 -5.90 8.24 1.59
C PHE A 137 -5.68 8.43 0.09
N GLY A 138 -5.10 7.46 -0.60
CA GLY A 138 -5.04 7.47 -2.06
C GLY A 138 -6.45 7.52 -2.68
N MET A 139 -7.35 6.63 -2.26
CA MET A 139 -8.73 6.60 -2.76
C MET A 139 -9.47 7.90 -2.50
N PHE A 140 -9.32 8.52 -1.34
CA PHE A 140 -10.12 9.67 -0.92
C PHE A 140 -9.57 11.01 -1.40
N PHE A 141 -8.25 11.15 -1.42
CA PHE A 141 -7.60 12.43 -1.72
C PHE A 141 -6.78 12.43 -3.01
N GLY A 142 -6.62 11.27 -3.65
CA GLY A 142 -5.91 11.14 -4.91
C GLY A 142 -4.38 11.22 -4.77
N ILE A 143 -3.70 11.81 -5.76
CA ILE A 143 -2.24 12.02 -5.72
C ILE A 143 -1.77 12.76 -4.45
N PRO A 144 -2.45 13.82 -3.96
CA PRO A 144 -2.12 14.41 -2.66
C PRO A 144 -2.13 13.40 -1.50
N GLY A 145 -3.11 12.51 -1.46
CA GLY A 145 -3.17 11.43 -0.48
C GLY A 145 -2.01 10.44 -0.63
N CYS A 146 -1.66 10.06 -1.87
CA CYS A 146 -0.55 9.16 -2.15
C CYS A 146 0.80 9.75 -1.74
N VAL A 147 1.02 11.04 -2.03
CA VAL A 147 2.20 11.79 -1.59
C VAL A 147 2.23 11.90 -0.07
N GLY A 148 1.08 12.17 0.55
CA GLY A 148 0.95 12.20 2.00
C GLY A 148 1.35 10.88 2.65
N VAL A 149 0.91 9.74 2.12
CA VAL A 149 1.32 8.41 2.60
C VAL A 149 2.84 8.19 2.46
N ALA A 150 3.42 8.59 1.33
CA ALA A 150 4.87 8.51 1.11
C ALA A 150 5.68 9.34 2.13
N ILE A 151 5.28 10.60 2.32
CA ILE A 151 5.90 11.50 3.31
C ILE A 151 5.65 11.00 4.74
N GLY A 152 4.44 10.50 5.04
CA GLY A 152 4.11 9.94 6.35
C GLY A 152 4.98 8.74 6.70
N ASN A 153 5.27 7.85 5.74
CA ASN A 153 6.23 6.78 5.95
C ASN A 153 7.64 7.33 6.24
N LEU A 154 8.08 8.34 5.49
CA LEU A 154 9.39 8.96 5.74
C LEU A 154 9.49 9.58 7.13
N ILE A 155 8.43 10.24 7.60
CA ILE A 155 8.33 10.78 8.96
C ILE A 155 8.42 9.62 9.97
N ALA A 156 7.71 8.52 9.74
CA ALA A 156 7.76 7.35 10.61
C ALA A 156 9.17 6.72 10.64
N ASP A 157 9.89 6.68 9.52
CA ASP A 157 11.28 6.23 9.47
C ASP A 157 12.21 7.15 10.28
N ILE A 158 12.03 8.47 10.18
CA ILE A 158 12.81 9.46 10.95
C ILE A 158 12.56 9.28 12.45
N VAL A 159 11.30 9.24 12.86
CA VAL A 159 10.91 9.10 14.28
C VAL A 159 11.30 7.73 14.84
N GLY A 160 11.24 6.69 14.01
CA GLY A 160 11.60 5.31 14.38
C GLY A 160 13.10 5.02 14.35
N GLY A 161 13.94 5.94 13.86
CA GLY A 161 15.39 5.75 13.75
C GLY A 161 15.83 4.88 12.57
N TYR A 162 14.95 4.66 11.58
CA TYR A 162 15.22 3.87 10.37
C TYR A 162 15.57 4.72 9.14
N PHE A 163 15.64 6.05 9.30
CA PHE A 163 15.94 6.96 8.20
C PHE A 163 17.31 6.69 7.59
N GLY A 164 17.33 6.45 6.28
CA GLY A 164 18.56 6.22 5.52
C GLY A 164 18.30 5.97 4.04
N VAL A 165 19.27 5.37 3.34
CA VAL A 165 19.16 5.06 1.90
C VAL A 165 17.96 4.13 1.63
N GLY A 166 17.62 3.24 2.57
CA GLY A 166 16.45 2.37 2.46
C GLY A 166 15.12 3.13 2.41
N SER A 167 15.03 4.31 3.04
CA SER A 167 13.81 5.13 3.09
C SER A 167 13.39 5.67 1.71
N ILE A 168 14.30 5.73 0.73
CA ILE A 168 13.95 6.10 -0.65
C ILE A 168 13.02 5.05 -1.28
N GLY A 169 13.36 3.77 -1.09
CA GLY A 169 12.51 2.65 -1.50
C GLY A 169 11.18 2.66 -0.76
N GLY A 170 11.21 2.90 0.56
CA GLY A 170 10.03 3.05 1.40
C GLY A 170 9.11 4.20 0.93
N PHE A 171 9.67 5.35 0.58
CA PHE A 171 8.92 6.53 0.14
C PHE A 171 8.07 6.23 -1.10
N VAL A 172 8.71 5.75 -2.17
CA VAL A 172 7.98 5.46 -3.43
C VAL A 172 7.12 4.20 -3.30
N GLY A 173 7.57 3.19 -2.55
CA GLY A 173 6.77 2.00 -2.27
C GLY A 173 5.45 2.35 -1.59
N ASN A 174 5.47 3.23 -0.60
CA ASN A 174 4.27 3.70 0.10
C ASN A 174 3.38 4.60 -0.76
N PHE A 175 3.96 5.40 -1.65
CA PHE A 175 3.18 6.07 -2.69
C PHE A 175 2.39 5.05 -3.53
N LEU A 176 3.04 3.95 -3.95
CA LEU A 176 2.41 2.91 -4.77
C LEU A 176 1.30 2.15 -4.02
N ILE A 177 1.46 1.94 -2.70
CA ILE A 177 0.41 1.37 -1.83
C ILE A 177 -0.90 2.15 -1.96
N ALA A 178 -0.81 3.48 -1.92
CA ALA A 178 -1.96 4.37 -2.03
C ALA A 178 -2.42 4.56 -3.49
N TYR A 179 -1.48 4.58 -4.44
CA TYR A 179 -1.74 4.87 -5.85
C TYR A 179 -2.55 3.79 -6.56
N LEU A 180 -2.26 2.50 -6.31
CA LEU A 180 -2.98 1.40 -6.94
C LEU A 180 -4.50 1.46 -6.69
N PRO A 181 -4.97 1.48 -5.43
CA PRO A 181 -6.40 1.56 -5.16
C PRO A 181 -7.00 2.91 -5.56
N TYR A 182 -6.25 4.02 -5.45
CA TYR A 182 -6.65 5.31 -6.01
C TYR A 182 -7.04 5.21 -7.49
N LYS A 183 -6.22 4.50 -8.27
CA LYS A 183 -6.33 4.50 -9.73
C LYS A 183 -7.34 3.51 -10.25
N PHE A 184 -7.35 2.31 -9.67
CA PHE A 184 -8.05 1.17 -10.27
C PHE A 184 -9.40 0.88 -9.61
N VAL A 185 -9.65 1.38 -8.39
CA VAL A 185 -10.98 1.29 -7.77
C VAL A 185 -11.87 2.41 -8.33
N ARG A 186 -13.06 2.06 -8.80
CA ARG A 186 -13.96 3.03 -9.46
C ARG A 186 -14.91 3.67 -8.48
N ASP A 187 -15.43 2.87 -7.55
CA ASP A 187 -16.35 3.31 -6.50
C ASP A 187 -15.67 3.17 -5.13
N HIS A 188 -15.51 4.30 -4.42
CA HIS A 188 -14.79 4.35 -3.14
C HIS A 188 -15.72 4.31 -1.93
N SER A 189 -17.02 4.00 -2.15
CA SER A 189 -18.04 4.03 -1.11
C SER A 189 -18.10 2.79 -0.22
N PHE A 190 -17.47 1.69 -0.63
CA PHE A 190 -17.55 0.38 0.04
C PHE A 190 -19.00 -0.09 0.30
N SER A 191 -19.95 0.43 -0.48
CA SER A 191 -21.39 0.20 -0.30
C SER A 191 -21.92 -0.89 -1.24
N THR A 192 -21.14 -1.26 -2.24
CA THR A 192 -21.49 -2.28 -3.22
C THR A 192 -20.47 -3.42 -3.17
N SER A 193 -20.90 -4.61 -3.57
CA SER A 193 -19.98 -5.75 -3.71
C SER A 193 -18.90 -5.49 -4.75
N THR A 194 -19.19 -4.71 -5.80
CA THR A 194 -18.19 -4.33 -6.81
C THR A 194 -17.14 -3.38 -6.24
N SER A 195 -17.50 -2.36 -5.43
CA SER A 195 -16.49 -1.53 -4.78
C SER A 195 -15.62 -2.32 -3.82
N LEU A 196 -16.21 -3.27 -3.08
CA LEU A 196 -15.45 -4.19 -2.24
C LEU A 196 -14.54 -5.10 -3.07
N GLY A 197 -15.04 -5.76 -4.11
CA GLY A 197 -14.25 -6.65 -4.97
C GLY A 197 -13.07 -5.94 -5.63
N GLU A 198 -13.30 -4.74 -6.19
CA GLU A 198 -12.23 -3.92 -6.76
C GLU A 198 -11.20 -3.51 -5.70
N PHE A 199 -11.65 -3.15 -4.49
CA PHE A 199 -10.74 -2.83 -3.39
C PHE A 199 -9.93 -4.04 -2.93
N TYR A 200 -10.51 -5.23 -2.82
CA TYR A 200 -9.76 -6.43 -2.46
C TYR A 200 -8.73 -6.79 -3.53
N LEU A 201 -9.07 -6.62 -4.81
CA LEU A 201 -8.09 -6.82 -5.89
C LEU A 201 -6.94 -5.81 -5.80
N TRP A 202 -7.24 -4.51 -5.74
CA TRP A 202 -6.23 -3.46 -5.92
C TRP A 202 -5.64 -2.92 -4.61
N GLY A 203 -6.46 -2.72 -3.59
CA GLY A 203 -6.09 -2.17 -2.28
C GLY A 203 -5.66 -3.21 -1.25
N VAL A 204 -5.96 -4.49 -1.46
CA VAL A 204 -5.51 -5.58 -0.57
C VAL A 204 -4.39 -6.38 -1.26
N LEU A 205 -4.68 -7.02 -2.39
CA LEU A 205 -3.75 -7.98 -3.01
C LEU A 205 -2.67 -7.28 -3.86
N ALA A 206 -3.05 -6.58 -4.92
CA ALA A 206 -2.09 -6.05 -5.90
C ALA A 206 -1.09 -5.07 -5.28
N GLN A 207 -1.56 -4.12 -4.45
CA GLN A 207 -0.67 -3.18 -3.79
C GLN A 207 0.31 -3.84 -2.82
N ALA A 208 -0.08 -4.94 -2.15
CA ALA A 208 0.81 -5.62 -1.22
C ALA A 208 1.98 -6.28 -1.96
N PHE A 209 1.70 -6.92 -3.10
CA PHE A 209 2.75 -7.48 -3.97
C PHE A 209 3.63 -6.39 -4.56
N VAL A 210 3.04 -5.35 -5.15
CA VAL A 210 3.80 -4.26 -5.78
C VAL A 210 4.70 -3.57 -4.77
N SER A 211 4.19 -3.22 -3.59
CA SER A 211 4.97 -2.54 -2.56
C SER A 211 6.08 -3.41 -1.97
N ALA A 212 5.79 -4.67 -1.64
CA ALA A 212 6.79 -5.60 -1.11
C ALA A 212 7.94 -5.79 -2.11
N LEU A 213 7.64 -6.06 -3.37
CA LEU A 213 8.65 -6.25 -4.42
C LEU A 213 9.41 -4.97 -4.74
N TYR A 214 8.74 -3.82 -4.82
CA TYR A 214 9.38 -2.53 -5.06
C TYR A 214 10.39 -2.19 -3.95
N ILE A 215 9.95 -2.25 -2.70
CA ILE A 215 10.77 -1.87 -1.54
C ILE A 215 11.94 -2.84 -1.39
N CYS A 216 11.68 -4.15 -1.45
CA CYS A 216 12.73 -5.15 -1.23
C CYS A 216 13.73 -5.21 -2.37
N TRP A 217 13.30 -4.97 -3.61
CA TRP A 217 14.24 -4.82 -4.71
C TRP A 217 15.19 -3.63 -4.49
N TRP A 218 14.66 -2.48 -4.05
CA TRP A 218 15.51 -1.32 -3.73
C TRP A 218 16.51 -1.63 -2.60
N LEU A 219 16.06 -2.29 -1.54
CA LEU A 219 16.91 -2.64 -0.39
C LEU A 219 18.03 -3.62 -0.78
N ASP A 220 17.74 -4.59 -1.64
CA ASP A 220 18.71 -5.56 -2.15
C ASP A 220 19.68 -4.89 -3.14
N PHE A 221 19.16 -4.13 -4.12
CA PHE A 221 20.00 -3.40 -5.07
C PHE A 221 20.96 -2.42 -4.38
N MET A 222 20.49 -1.75 -3.32
CA MET A 222 21.29 -0.85 -2.48
C MET A 222 21.92 -1.55 -1.27
N GLN A 223 22.10 -2.88 -1.31
CA GLN A 223 22.70 -3.63 -0.20
C GLN A 223 24.07 -3.07 0.23
N TRP A 224 24.86 -2.53 -0.71
CA TRP A 224 26.16 -1.91 -0.41
C TRP A 224 26.06 -0.65 0.47
N ALA A 225 24.94 0.07 0.43
CA ALA A 225 24.69 1.27 1.23
C ALA A 225 23.82 1.00 2.46
N VAL A 226 22.90 0.04 2.34
CA VAL A 226 21.90 -0.30 3.37
C VAL A 226 22.44 -1.36 4.33
N GLY A 227 23.35 -2.23 3.88
CA GLY A 227 24.03 -3.23 4.71
C GLY A 227 23.18 -4.44 5.11
N LEU A 228 21.96 -4.59 4.56
CA LEU A 228 21.05 -5.67 4.92
C LEU A 228 21.36 -6.98 4.16
N PRO A 229 21.48 -8.13 4.86
CA PRO A 229 21.59 -9.42 4.21
C PRO A 229 20.36 -9.78 3.38
N VAL A 230 20.55 -10.59 2.33
CA VAL A 230 19.47 -11.10 1.46
C VAL A 230 18.36 -11.78 2.28
N PHE A 231 18.73 -12.55 3.31
CA PHE A 231 17.74 -13.18 4.21
C PHE A 231 16.88 -12.15 4.94
N VAL A 232 17.43 -11.03 5.39
CA VAL A 232 16.65 -9.99 6.07
C VAL A 232 15.71 -9.31 5.08
N THR A 233 16.19 -8.98 3.88
CA THR A 233 15.39 -8.31 2.85
C THR A 233 14.25 -9.21 2.34
N TRP A 234 14.56 -10.42 1.90
CA TRP A 234 13.60 -11.30 1.21
C TRP A 234 12.96 -12.36 2.12
N GLY A 235 13.63 -12.76 3.19
CA GLY A 235 13.12 -13.73 4.17
C GLY A 235 12.35 -13.10 5.33
N ILE A 236 12.53 -11.80 5.60
CA ILE A 236 11.84 -11.11 6.71
C ILE A 236 11.03 -9.93 6.18
N ILE A 237 11.68 -8.92 5.59
CA ILE A 237 11.03 -7.64 5.23
C ILE A 237 9.96 -7.85 4.15
N ALA A 238 10.24 -8.57 3.06
CA ALA A 238 9.26 -8.85 2.01
C ALA A 238 8.01 -9.58 2.55
N PRO A 239 8.14 -10.71 3.28
CA PRO A 239 7.01 -11.36 3.94
C PRO A 239 6.26 -10.43 4.89
N VAL A 240 6.97 -9.65 5.72
CA VAL A 240 6.32 -8.70 6.66
C VAL A 240 5.48 -7.67 5.92
N ILE A 241 6.02 -7.02 4.89
CA ILE A 241 5.29 -6.00 4.11
C ILE A 241 4.07 -6.63 3.44
N LEU A 242 4.26 -7.75 2.76
CA LEU A 242 3.19 -8.45 2.04
C LEU A 242 2.08 -8.87 3.02
N SER A 243 2.46 -9.57 4.09
CA SER A 243 1.53 -10.11 5.07
C SER A 243 0.81 -9.02 5.83
N ASN A 244 1.52 -7.98 6.26
CA ASN A 244 0.90 -6.85 6.95
C ASN A 244 -0.15 -6.19 6.07
N ASN A 245 0.23 -5.84 4.84
CA ASN A 245 -0.64 -5.09 3.95
C ASN A 245 -1.88 -5.89 3.56
N ILE A 246 -1.75 -7.21 3.33
CA ILE A 246 -2.91 -8.06 3.05
C ILE A 246 -3.82 -8.16 4.27
N VAL A 247 -3.29 -8.54 5.44
CA VAL A 247 -4.10 -8.79 6.63
C VAL A 247 -4.81 -7.53 7.11
N VAL A 248 -4.06 -6.44 7.26
CA VAL A 248 -4.59 -5.17 7.77
C VAL A 248 -5.59 -4.57 6.80
N ASN A 249 -5.30 -4.56 5.49
CA ASN A 249 -6.21 -3.96 4.51
C ASN A 249 -7.42 -4.85 4.22
N ALA A 250 -7.32 -6.18 4.33
CA ALA A 250 -8.47 -7.06 4.16
C ALA A 250 -9.51 -6.91 5.27
N VAL A 251 -9.08 -6.50 6.47
CA VAL A 251 -9.95 -6.45 7.66
C VAL A 251 -10.35 -5.01 8.00
N LEU A 252 -9.38 -4.12 8.18
CA LEU A 252 -9.63 -2.78 8.73
C LEU A 252 -10.04 -1.77 7.66
N SER A 253 -9.44 -1.81 6.47
CA SER A 253 -9.71 -0.78 5.44
C SER A 253 -11.17 -0.73 4.97
N PRO A 254 -11.91 -1.84 4.77
CA PRO A 254 -13.32 -1.77 4.40
C PRO A 254 -14.19 -1.15 5.49
N ILE A 255 -13.89 -1.43 6.76
CA ILE A 255 -14.61 -0.89 7.92
C ILE A 255 -14.37 0.63 8.00
N LEU A 256 -13.10 1.04 8.00
CA LEU A 256 -12.72 2.44 8.03
C LEU A 256 -13.21 3.18 6.79
N GLY A 257 -13.11 2.56 5.62
CA GLY A 257 -13.55 3.13 4.35
C GLY A 257 -15.04 3.47 4.36
N ARG A 258 -15.88 2.57 4.87
CA ARG A 258 -17.33 2.78 4.98
C ARG A 258 -17.71 3.89 5.95
N ILE A 259 -16.94 4.08 7.03
CA ILE A 259 -17.14 5.15 8.01
C ILE A 259 -16.65 6.50 7.49
N LEU A 260 -15.44 6.51 6.90
CA LEU A 260 -14.75 7.74 6.50
C LEU A 260 -15.26 8.31 5.17
N TYR A 261 -15.67 7.47 4.22
CA TYR A 261 -16.15 7.92 2.91
C TYR A 261 -17.26 8.99 2.98
N PRO A 262 -18.38 8.79 3.72
CA PRO A 262 -19.43 9.83 3.82
C PRO A 262 -18.92 11.12 4.47
N LEU A 263 -17.99 11.03 5.43
CA LEU A 263 -17.42 12.20 6.10
C LEU A 263 -16.51 13.01 5.17
N VAL A 264 -15.67 12.32 4.39
CA VAL A 264 -14.80 12.93 3.39
C VAL A 264 -15.63 13.60 2.29
N LYS A 265 -16.64 12.89 1.78
CA LYS A 265 -17.51 13.38 0.72
C LYS A 265 -18.38 14.54 1.18
N GLY A 266 -19.00 14.44 2.36
CA GLY A 266 -19.84 15.50 2.93
C GLY A 266 -19.09 16.81 3.22
N ARG A 267 -17.76 16.74 3.43
CA ARG A 267 -16.89 17.92 3.60
C ARG A 267 -16.28 18.43 2.30
N GLY A 268 -16.65 17.86 1.15
CA GLY A 268 -16.10 18.25 -0.16
C GLY A 268 -14.62 17.94 -0.34
N LEU A 269 -14.04 17.03 0.45
CA LEU A 269 -12.61 16.69 0.39
C LEU A 269 -12.31 15.61 -0.66
N TYR A 270 -13.35 14.92 -1.14
CA TYR A 270 -13.23 13.81 -2.08
C TYR A 270 -12.67 14.28 -3.44
N TRP A 271 -11.56 13.70 -3.87
CA TRP A 271 -10.84 14.19 -5.04
C TRP A 271 -11.64 14.15 -6.34
N LYS A 272 -12.48 13.11 -6.57
CA LYS A 272 -13.25 13.01 -7.82
C LYS A 272 -14.26 14.15 -7.99
N ASP A 273 -14.72 14.74 -6.88
CA ASP A 273 -15.65 15.87 -6.90
C ASP A 273 -14.90 17.21 -7.12
N ARG A 274 -13.58 17.23 -6.87
CA ARG A 274 -12.73 18.44 -6.98
C ARG A 274 -11.98 18.53 -8.32
N VAL A 275 -11.62 17.40 -8.92
CA VAL A 275 -10.87 17.38 -10.17
C VAL A 275 -11.79 17.69 -11.34
N ARG A 276 -11.62 18.89 -11.92
CA ARG A 276 -12.21 19.24 -13.20
C ARG A 276 -11.29 18.73 -14.31
N VAL A 277 -11.52 17.51 -14.78
CA VAL A 277 -10.90 17.06 -16.04
C VAL A 277 -11.53 17.93 -17.12
N GLY A 278 -10.74 18.82 -17.72
CA GLY A 278 -11.21 19.71 -18.77
C GLY A 278 -11.97 18.90 -19.81
N THR A 279 -13.27 19.16 -19.92
CA THR A 279 -14.00 18.87 -21.16
C THR A 279 -13.24 19.60 -22.24
N ALA A 280 -12.62 18.85 -23.16
CA ALA A 280 -12.19 19.43 -24.41
C ALA A 280 -13.46 20.03 -25.05
N THR A 281 -13.62 21.34 -24.94
CA THR A 281 -14.41 22.14 -25.86
C THR A 281 -13.70 22.17 -27.20
#